data_AF-A0A929Y1X5-F1
#
_entry.id   AF-A0A929Y1X5-F1
#
_cell.length_a   1.000
_cell.length_b   1.000
_cell.length_c   1.000
_cell.angle_alpha   90.00
_cell.angle_beta   90.00
_cell.angle_gamma   90.00
#
_symmetry.space_group_name_H-M   'P 1'
#
loop_
_entity.id
_entity.type
_entity.pdbx_description
1 polymer ?
#
loop_
_entity_poly.entity_id
_entity_poly.type
_entity_poly.pdbx_seq_one_letter_code
_entity_poly.pdbx_strand_id
1 'polypeptide(L)'
;MKDGRVYVCHTFYHVYVACLKELHIRRKQEAQTAGAATLVLSTMSNHFGDLFSRARASGLFQEVVRFDEKEAGFFSELAPLKRDTGSLLYNLWNRIRFCRKLAALEAPYV
;
A
#
# COMPACT_ATOMS: atom_id res chain seq x y z
N MET A 1 -7.48 -12.50 -13.66
CA MET A 1 -6.70 -12.67 -12.41
C MET A 1 -7.33 -13.83 -11.66
N LYS A 2 -6.74 -15.04 -11.67
CA LYS A 2 -7.25 -16.18 -10.91
C LYS A 2 -6.68 -16.10 -9.49
N ASP A 3 -7.55 -15.90 -8.49
CA ASP A 3 -7.35 -16.16 -7.06
C ASP A 3 -5.93 -15.95 -6.47
N GLY A 4 -5.29 -14.82 -6.78
CA GLY A 4 -3.98 -14.44 -6.24
C GLY A 4 -4.13 -13.79 -4.85
N ARG A 5 -3.33 -14.23 -3.87
CA ARG A 5 -3.28 -13.59 -2.55
C ARG A 5 -2.38 -12.35 -2.61
N VAL A 6 -2.84 -11.23 -2.05
CA VAL A 6 -2.04 -10.01 -1.97
C VAL A 6 -1.90 -9.60 -0.51
N TYR A 7 -0.67 -9.40 -0.06
CA TYR A 7 -0.35 -8.93 1.29
C TYR A 7 0.10 -7.48 1.25
N VAL A 8 -0.77 -6.56 1.66
CA VAL A 8 -0.41 -5.14 1.81
C VAL A 8 0.16 -4.90 3.21
N CYS A 9 1.43 -4.52 3.26
CA CYS A 9 2.19 -4.38 4.50
C CYS A 9 2.60 -2.93 4.73
N HIS A 10 2.19 -2.38 5.88
CA HIS A 10 2.56 -1.03 6.34
C HIS A 10 3.64 -1.05 7.43
N THR A 11 3.93 -2.24 8.00
CA THR A 11 4.88 -2.42 9.09
C THR A 11 5.71 -3.68 8.87
N PHE A 12 6.88 -3.76 9.52
CA PHE A 12 7.71 -4.98 9.52
C PHE A 12 6.96 -6.19 10.07
N TYR A 13 6.05 -5.98 11.03
CA TYR A 13 5.23 -7.04 11.60
C TYR A 13 4.28 -7.65 10.56
N HIS A 14 3.64 -6.83 9.71
CA HIS A 14 2.79 -7.35 8.63
C HIS A 14 3.59 -8.22 7.65
N VAL A 15 4.81 -7.79 7.30
CA VAL A 15 5.70 -8.57 6.44
C VAL A 15 6.06 -9.91 7.10
N TYR A 16 6.42 -9.89 8.38
CA TYR A 16 6.72 -11.11 9.14
C TYR A 16 5.54 -12.10 9.14
N VAL A 17 4.33 -11.62 9.44
CA VAL A 17 3.12 -12.45 9.43
C VAL A 17 2.81 -12.98 8.03
N ALA A 18 2.99 -12.18 6.97
CA ALA A 18 2.82 -12.62 5.59
C ALA A 18 3.79 -13.77 5.25
N CYS A 19 5.06 -13.65 5.66
CA CYS A 19 6.06 -14.70 5.47
C CYS A 19 5.65 -16.00 6.17
N LEU A 20 5.19 -15.93 7.43
CA LEU A 20 4.73 -17.11 8.17
C LEU A 20 3.53 -17.79 7.50
N LYS A 21 2.58 -17.02 6.99
CA LYS A 21 1.41 -17.54 6.28
C LYS A 21 1.83 -18.31 5.02
N GLU A 22 2.71 -17.75 4.20
CA GLU A 22 3.18 -18.42 2.98
C GLU A 22 4.02 -19.66 3.29
N LEU A 23 4.87 -19.63 4.32
CA LEU A 23 5.61 -20.82 4.76
C LEU A 23 4.69 -21.93 5.27
N HIS A 24 3.62 -21.58 5.98
CA HIS A 24 2.62 -22.54 6.45
C HIS A 24 1.84 -23.19 5.30
N ILE A 25 1.44 -22.40 4.29
CA ILE A 25 0.77 -22.89 3.08
C ILE A 25 1.69 -23.83 2.30
N ARG A 26 2.97 -23.46 2.12
CA ARG A 26 4.00 -24.32 1.51
C ARG A 26 4.13 -25.66 2.24
N ARG A 27 4.16 -25.64 3.57
CA ARG A 27 4.27 -26.85 4.40
C ARG A 27 3.06 -27.78 4.26
N LYS A 28 1.85 -27.23 4.10
CA LYS A 28 0.60 -28.01 3.97
C LYS A 28 0.43 -28.68 2.59
N GLN A 29 1.41 -28.58 1.69
CA GLN A 29 1.34 -29.15 0.34
C GLN A 29 0.11 -28.71 -0.48
N GLU A 30 -0.40 -27.49 -0.24
CA GLU A 30 -1.21 -26.79 -1.25
C GLU A 30 -0.28 -26.28 -2.37
N ALA A 31 0.46 -27.20 -2.98
CA ALA A 31 1.58 -26.93 -3.88
C ALA A 31 1.16 -26.18 -5.16
N GLN A 32 -0.13 -26.16 -5.48
CA GLN A 32 -0.68 -25.42 -6.61
C GLN A 32 -0.85 -23.93 -6.32
N THR A 33 -0.89 -23.50 -5.05
CA THR A 33 -1.07 -22.09 -4.66
C THR A 33 0.11 -21.53 -3.86
N ALA A 34 1.05 -22.36 -3.44
CA ALA A 34 2.25 -21.97 -2.72
C ALA A 34 3.15 -21.03 -3.55
N GLY A 35 3.47 -19.85 -3.01
CA GLY A 35 4.31 -18.88 -3.71
C GLY A 35 3.60 -18.08 -4.80
N ALA A 36 2.27 -18.20 -4.94
CA ALA A 36 1.45 -17.40 -5.85
C ALA A 36 0.99 -16.05 -5.24
N ALA A 37 1.58 -15.65 -4.10
CA ALA A 37 1.20 -14.44 -3.40
C ALA A 37 2.08 -13.25 -3.80
N THR A 38 1.47 -12.08 -3.90
CA THR A 38 2.16 -10.79 -4.11
C THR A 38 2.33 -10.10 -2.76
N LEU A 39 3.56 -9.67 -2.46
CA LEU A 39 3.86 -8.83 -1.31
C LEU A 39 3.90 -7.37 -1.74
N VAL A 40 3.07 -6.53 -1.13
CA VAL A 40 3.05 -5.08 -1.36
C VAL A 40 3.60 -4.38 -0.13
N LEU A 41 4.67 -3.62 -0.30
CA LEU A 41 5.31 -2.83 0.75
C LEU A 41 4.88 -1.37 0.62
N SER A 42 3.93 -0.91 1.44
CA SER A 42 3.47 0.49 1.47
C SER A 42 4.46 1.36 2.24
N THR A 43 5.15 2.23 1.52
CA THR A 43 6.27 3.03 2.04
C THR A 43 5.86 4.36 2.68
N MET A 44 4.56 4.69 2.63
CA MET A 44 4.00 5.87 3.32
C MET A 44 4.32 5.90 4.80
N SER A 45 4.05 4.80 5.48
CA SER A 45 4.13 4.74 6.94
C SER A 45 5.47 4.23 7.46
N ASN A 46 6.32 3.66 6.60
CA ASN A 46 7.55 3.00 7.05
C ASN A 46 8.63 2.89 5.95
N HIS A 47 9.89 3.08 6.35
CA HIS A 47 11.04 2.86 5.48
C HIS A 47 11.56 1.42 5.62
N PHE A 48 11.20 0.57 4.66
CA PHE A 48 11.56 -0.86 4.68
C PHE A 48 13.03 -1.17 4.33
N GLY A 49 13.82 -0.17 3.90
CA GLY A 49 15.24 -0.35 3.57
C GLY A 49 15.47 -1.45 2.53
N ASP A 50 16.40 -2.35 2.84
CA ASP A 50 16.78 -3.53 2.03
C ASP A 50 15.71 -4.64 2.01
N LEU A 51 14.65 -4.55 2.83
CA LEU A 51 13.67 -5.64 2.92
C LEU A 51 13.02 -5.99 1.57
N PHE A 52 12.84 -5.01 0.68
CA PHE A 52 12.34 -5.25 -0.68
C PHE A 52 13.24 -6.22 -1.46
N SER A 53 14.54 -5.95 -1.49
CA SER A 53 15.53 -6.78 -2.20
C SER A 53 15.62 -8.17 -1.57
N ARG A 54 15.65 -8.24 -0.24
CA ARG A 54 15.67 -9.52 0.50
C ARG A 54 14.41 -10.36 0.27
N ALA A 55 13.22 -9.73 0.27
CA ALA A 55 11.96 -10.42 0.02
C ALA A 55 11.93 -10.98 -1.41
N ARG A 56 12.40 -10.21 -2.40
CA ARG A 56 12.51 -10.66 -3.79
C ARG A 56 13.51 -11.81 -3.94
N ALA A 57 14.67 -11.72 -3.29
CA ALA A 57 15.70 -12.76 -3.31
C ALA A 57 15.26 -14.06 -2.61
N SER A 58 14.37 -13.97 -1.61
CA SER A 58 13.89 -15.13 -0.87
C SER A 58 13.05 -16.12 -1.69
N GLY A 59 12.46 -15.67 -2.81
CA GLY A 59 11.53 -16.47 -3.60
C GLY A 59 10.28 -16.92 -2.82
N LEU A 60 9.95 -16.26 -1.70
CA LEU A 60 8.79 -16.60 -0.88
C LEU A 60 7.46 -16.15 -1.55
N PHE A 61 7.53 -15.06 -2.30
CA PHE A 61 6.42 -14.42 -3.00
C PHE A 61 6.67 -14.46 -4.51
N GLN A 62 5.59 -14.49 -5.30
CA GLN A 62 5.66 -14.43 -6.77
C GLN A 62 6.19 -13.07 -7.22
N GLU A 63 5.69 -12.03 -6.56
CA GLU A 63 6.01 -10.65 -6.87
C GLU A 63 6.13 -9.86 -5.58
N VAL A 64 7.08 -8.92 -5.56
CA VAL A 64 7.23 -7.96 -4.48
C VAL A 64 7.12 -6.57 -5.11
N VAL A 65 6.11 -5.81 -4.71
CA VAL A 65 5.82 -4.47 -5.23
C VAL A 65 6.11 -3.46 -4.13
N ARG A 66 6.82 -2.39 -4.50
CA ARG A 66 6.99 -1.23 -3.63
C ARG A 66 5.88 -0.24 -3.96
N PHE A 67 5.09 0.11 -2.97
CA PHE A 67 3.97 1.02 -3.11
C PHE A 67 4.33 2.35 -2.44
N ASP A 68 4.43 3.39 -3.26
CA ASP A 68 4.85 4.74 -2.88
C ASP A 68 3.69 5.71 -3.13
N GLU A 69 2.63 5.54 -2.31
CA GLU A 69 1.52 6.49 -2.28
C GLU A 69 2.07 7.88 -1.92
N LYS A 70 1.43 8.93 -2.45
CA LYS A 70 1.85 10.31 -2.17
C LYS A 70 0.92 10.93 -1.13
N GLU A 71 1.49 11.35 -0.01
CA GLU A 71 0.75 12.10 1.00
C GLU A 71 0.14 13.37 0.41
N ALA A 72 -0.99 13.82 0.97
CA ALA A 72 -1.64 15.04 0.48
C ALA A 72 -0.76 16.31 0.56
N GLY A 73 0.28 16.31 1.39
CA GLY A 73 1.26 17.40 1.45
C GLY A 73 2.22 17.45 0.25
N PHE A 74 2.36 16.35 -0.48
CA PHE A 74 3.13 16.29 -1.73
C PHE A 74 2.50 17.15 -2.83
N PHE A 75 1.16 17.27 -2.83
CA PHE A 75 0.41 18.04 -3.80
C PHE A 75 0.08 19.44 -3.29
N SER A 76 0.84 20.44 -3.71
CA SER A 76 0.62 21.86 -3.36
C SER A 76 -0.79 22.35 -3.74
N GLU A 77 -1.42 21.75 -4.76
CA GLU A 77 -2.78 22.04 -5.22
C GLU A 77 -3.88 21.73 -4.19
N LEU A 78 -3.58 20.88 -3.20
CA LEU A 78 -4.53 20.46 -2.16
C LEU A 78 -4.49 21.39 -0.92
N ALA A 79 -3.39 22.12 -0.73
CA ALA A 79 -3.22 23.07 0.37
C ALA A 79 -4.35 24.12 0.49
N PRO A 80 -4.84 24.77 -0.60
CA PRO A 80 -5.91 25.76 -0.47
C PRO A 80 -7.25 25.14 -0.01
N LEU A 81 -7.50 23.86 -0.31
CA LEU A 81 -8.74 23.17 0.08
C LEU A 81 -8.74 22.73 1.56
N LYS A 82 -7.59 22.81 2.24
CA LYS A 82 -7.47 22.57 3.69
C LYS A 82 -7.62 23.85 4.52
N ARG A 83 -7.70 25.03 3.90
CA ARG A 83 -7.86 26.28 4.63
C ARG A 83 -9.25 26.35 5.26
N ASP A 84 -9.28 26.62 6.56
CA ASP A 84 -10.53 26.84 7.29
C ASP A 84 -11.16 28.15 6.82
N THR A 85 -12.43 28.09 6.45
CA THR A 85 -13.21 29.25 6.01
C THR A 85 -14.17 29.76 7.06
N GLY A 86 -14.15 29.19 8.29
CA GLY A 86 -15.02 29.58 9.40
C GLY A 86 -16.48 29.15 9.24
N SER A 87 -16.83 28.43 8.17
CA SER A 87 -18.19 27.94 7.90
C SER A 87 -18.18 26.43 7.70
N LEU A 88 -19.02 25.72 8.46
CA LEU A 88 -19.10 24.26 8.43
C LEU A 88 -19.45 23.73 7.03
N LEU A 89 -20.44 24.32 6.36
CA LEU A 89 -20.90 23.88 5.04
C LEU A 89 -19.84 24.07 3.97
N TYR A 90 -19.11 25.19 4.02
CA TYR A 90 -18.06 25.48 3.07
C TYR A 90 -16.83 24.59 3.29
N ASN A 91 -16.46 24.33 4.55
CA ASN A 91 -15.43 23.37 4.90
C ASN A 91 -15.78 21.94 4.45
N LEU A 92 -17.05 21.53 4.61
CA LEU A 92 -17.53 20.23 4.13
C LEU A 92 -17.42 20.13 2.61
N TRP A 93 -17.83 21.16 1.87
CA TRP A 93 -17.69 21.20 0.42
C TRP A 93 -16.23 21.14 -0.03
N ASN A 94 -15.34 21.89 0.63
CA ASN A 94 -13.90 21.83 0.39
C ASN A 94 -13.34 20.43 0.67
N ARG A 95 -13.83 19.74 1.70
CA ARG A 95 -13.42 18.37 2.03
C ARG A 95 -13.81 17.36 0.93
N ILE A 96 -15.03 17.46 0.38
CA ILE A 96 -15.47 16.61 -0.73
C ILE A 96 -14.57 16.84 -1.96
N ARG A 97 -14.30 18.11 -2.30
CA ARG A 97 -13.40 18.46 -3.41
C ARG A 97 -11.97 17.99 -3.18
N PHE A 98 -11.47 18.09 -1.95
CA PHE A 98 -10.14 17.65 -1.55
C PHE A 98 -9.98 16.16 -1.78
N CYS A 99 -10.90 15.32 -1.28
CA CYS A 99 -10.80 13.87 -1.46
C CYS A 99 -10.86 13.47 -2.94
N ARG A 100 -11.74 14.11 -3.73
CA ARG A 100 -11.84 13.83 -5.17
C ARG A 100 -10.57 14.21 -5.93
N LYS A 101 -9.97 15.36 -5.61
CA LYS A 101 -8.70 15.79 -6.22
C LYS A 101 -7.53 14.92 -5.79
N LEU A 102 -7.45 14.57 -4.51
CA LEU A 102 -6.39 13.70 -3.99
C LEU A 102 -6.39 12.37 -4.73
N ALA A 103 -7.55 11.70 -4.85
CA ALA A 103 -7.66 10.45 -5.58
C ALA A 103 -7.24 10.56 -7.06
N ALA A 104 -7.60 11.67 -7.73
CA ALA A 104 -7.21 11.89 -9.13
C ALA A 104 -5.71 12.15 -9.29
N LEU A 105 -5.09 12.84 -8.35
CA LEU A 105 -3.65 13.15 -8.35
C LEU A 105 -2.80 11.95 -7.92
N GLU A 106 -3.35 11.06 -7.09
CA GLU A 106 -2.71 9.85 -6.61
C GLU A 106 -2.77 8.70 -7.64
N ALA A 107 -3.81 8.65 -8.49
CA ALA A 107 -4.00 7.63 -9.52
C ALA A 107 -2.76 7.30 -10.39
N PRO A 108 -1.90 8.24 -10.83
CA PRO A 108 -0.69 7.91 -11.60
C PRO A 108 0.45 7.30 -10.76
N TYR A 109 0.35 7.32 -9.43
CA TYR A 109 1.35 6.76 -8.51
C TYR A 109 0.96 5.37 -7.99
N VAL A 110 -0.23 4.88 -8.36
CA VAL A 110 -0.83 3.60 -7.95
C VAL A 110 -0.91 2.64 -9.12
#